data_AF-A0A6G2XDS0-F1
#
_entry.id   AF-A0A6G2XDS0-F1
#
_cell.length_a   1.000
_cell.length_b   1.000
_cell.length_c   1.000
_cell.angle_alpha   90.00
_cell.angle_beta   90.00
_cell.angle_gamma   90.00
#
_symmetry.space_group_name_H-M   'P 1'
#
loop_
_entity.id
_entity.type
_entity.pdbx_description
1 polymer ?
#
loop_
_entity_poly.entity_id
_entity_poly.type
_entity_poly.pdbx_seq_one_letter_code
_entity_poly.pdbx_strand_id
1 'polypeptide(L)'
;MAAAETVALVLAEESPVPESTADVEDLALRLRGHVSQLGLVVPPEAPVLRRAQELASAGVPDGYMPSRVHLVKLAEATQALIAAAQAHSAAPAKPTRERRWWPPRINVLRGAVFAFALACVVVAASVPRT
;
A
#
# COMPACT_ATOMS: atom_id res chain seq x y z
N MET A 1 11.50 -7.40 -0.66
CA MET A 1 10.26 -6.84 -1.21
C MET A 1 9.74 -5.82 -0.23
N ALA A 2 9.50 -4.60 -0.70
CA ALA A 2 9.00 -3.51 0.13
C ALA A 2 7.51 -3.70 0.44
N ALA A 3 7.04 -3.14 1.56
CA ALA A 3 5.63 -3.22 1.96
C ALA A 3 4.70 -2.70 0.86
N ALA A 4 5.06 -1.60 0.21
CA ALA A 4 4.29 -1.01 -0.90
C ALA A 4 4.21 -1.93 -2.13
N GLU A 5 5.27 -2.70 -2.43
CA GLU A 5 5.28 -3.65 -3.54
C GLU A 5 4.34 -4.83 -3.26
N THR A 6 4.37 -5.37 -2.04
CA THR A 6 3.47 -6.45 -1.64
C THR A 6 2.00 -5.99 -1.66
N VAL A 7 1.73 -4.78 -1.18
CA VAL A 7 0.39 -4.17 -1.25
C VAL A 7 -0.05 -3.98 -2.71
N ALA A 8 0.82 -3.44 -3.57
CA ALA A 8 0.50 -3.23 -4.97
C ALA A 8 0.20 -4.54 -5.70
N LEU A 9 0.93 -5.62 -5.37
CA LEU A 9 0.66 -6.95 -5.92
C LEU A 9 -0.73 -7.44 -5.54
N VAL A 10 -1.15 -7.28 -4.28
CA VAL A 10 -2.45 -7.77 -3.80
C VAL A 10 -3.62 -6.89 -4.27
N LEU A 11 -3.40 -5.57 -4.39
CA LEU A 11 -4.44 -4.61 -4.78
C LEU A 11 -4.49 -4.32 -6.29
N ALA A 12 -3.62 -4.92 -7.09
CA ALA A 12 -3.66 -4.78 -8.54
C ALA A 12 -4.98 -5.34 -9.10
N GLU A 13 -5.57 -4.63 -10.06
CA GLU A 13 -6.77 -5.09 -10.76
C GLU A 13 -6.51 -6.38 -11.55
N GLU A 14 -5.29 -6.52 -12.08
CA GLU A 14 -4.77 -7.71 -12.77
C GLU A 14 -3.97 -8.62 -11.82
N SER A 15 -4.17 -8.50 -10.50
CA SER A 15 -3.43 -9.31 -9.52
C SER A 15 -3.61 -10.80 -9.84
N PRO A 16 -2.51 -11.56 -10.03
CA PRO A 16 -2.61 -12.98 -10.25
C PRO A 16 -3.28 -13.59 -9.03
N VAL A 17 -4.34 -14.35 -9.30
CA VAL A 17 -5.05 -15.10 -8.28
C VAL A 17 -4.06 -16.05 -7.59
N PRO A 18 -3.99 -16.08 -6.24
CA PRO A 18 -3.19 -17.08 -5.56
C PRO A 18 -3.68 -18.48 -5.96
N GLU A 19 -2.75 -19.30 -6.47
CA GLU A 19 -3.04 -20.60 -7.08
C GLU A 19 -3.37 -21.66 -6.02
N SER A 20 -2.90 -21.44 -4.79
CA SER A 20 -3.09 -22.35 -3.66
C SER A 20 -3.42 -21.62 -2.35
N THR A 21 -3.88 -22.38 -1.36
CA THR A 21 -4.05 -21.90 0.02
C THR A 21 -2.70 -21.51 0.65
N ALA A 22 -1.61 -22.20 0.28
CA ALA A 22 -0.27 -21.87 0.75
C ALA A 22 0.16 -20.47 0.26
N ASP A 23 -0.15 -20.10 -0.98
CA ASP A 23 0.17 -18.76 -1.51
C ASP A 23 -0.59 -17.67 -0.75
N VAL A 24 -1.84 -17.94 -0.37
CA VAL A 24 -2.64 -17.03 0.45
C VAL A 24 -2.00 -16.84 1.82
N GLU A 25 -1.60 -17.93 2.47
CA GLU A 25 -0.95 -17.89 3.78
C GLU A 25 0.39 -17.16 3.73
N ASP A 26 1.22 -17.40 2.71
CA ASP A 26 2.49 -16.73 2.51
C ASP A 26 2.31 -15.22 2.32
N LEU A 27 1.33 -14.80 1.51
CA LEU A 27 1.00 -13.39 1.33
C LEU A 27 0.48 -12.77 2.63
N ALA A 28 -0.38 -13.49 3.38
CA ALA A 28 -0.89 -13.03 4.67
C ALA A 28 0.25 -12.85 5.67
N LEU A 29 1.16 -13.84 5.79
CA LEU A 29 2.34 -13.77 6.65
C LEU A 29 3.24 -12.61 6.27
N ARG A 30 3.45 -12.38 4.97
CA ARG A 30 4.26 -11.27 4.49
C ARG A 30 3.65 -9.91 4.84
N LEU A 31 2.35 -9.74 4.62
CA LEU A 31 1.63 -8.53 5.01
C LEU A 31 1.66 -8.31 6.53
N ARG A 32 1.44 -9.37 7.34
CA ARG A 32 1.58 -9.31 8.80
C ARG A 32 2.98 -8.87 9.23
N GLY A 33 4.02 -9.39 8.57
CA GLY A 33 5.41 -8.96 8.79
C GLY A 33 5.58 -7.46 8.54
N HIS A 34 5.00 -6.93 7.47
CA HIS A 34 5.02 -5.49 7.17
C HIS A 34 4.24 -4.67 8.19
N VAL A 35 3.07 -5.13 8.65
CA VAL A 35 2.30 -4.49 9.72
C VAL A 35 3.14 -4.38 11.00
N SER A 36 3.83 -5.45 11.40
CA SER A 36 4.71 -5.44 12.56
C SER A 36 5.86 -4.44 12.42
N GLN A 37 6.47 -4.34 11.24
CA GLN A 37 7.57 -3.39 10.99
C GLN A 37 7.07 -1.94 10.99
N LEU A 38 5.94 -1.66 10.34
CA LEU A 38 5.34 -0.33 10.27
C LEU A 38 4.80 0.12 11.64
N GLY A 39 4.35 -0.80 12.47
CA GLY A 39 3.89 -0.52 13.83
C GLY A 39 4.97 0.06 14.75
N LEU A 40 6.26 -0.11 14.42
CA LEU A 40 7.36 0.48 15.18
C LEU A 40 7.56 1.98 14.93
N VAL A 41 7.01 2.51 13.83
CA VAL A 41 7.23 3.89 13.38
C VAL A 41 5.95 4.72 13.31
N VAL A 42 4.79 4.09 13.51
CA VAL A 42 3.49 4.75 13.58
C VAL A 42 3.11 4.94 15.06
N PRO A 43 2.53 6.08 15.45
CA PRO A 43 2.07 6.30 16.82
C PRO A 43 1.12 5.18 17.30
N PRO A 44 1.27 4.70 18.55
CA PRO A 44 0.46 3.60 19.08
C PRO A 44 -1.04 3.93 19.17
N GLU A 45 -1.40 5.22 19.27
CA GLU A 45 -2.79 5.68 19.32
C GLU A 45 -3.45 5.75 17.94
N ALA A 46 -2.69 5.53 16.86
CA ALA A 46 -3.22 5.63 15.50
C ALA A 46 -4.29 4.55 15.26
N PRO A 47 -5.53 4.92 14.90
CA PRO A 47 -6.62 3.95 14.70
C PRO A 47 -6.32 2.98 13.55
N VAL A 48 -5.55 3.44 12.56
CA VAL A 48 -5.06 2.62 11.44
C VAL A 48 -4.11 1.52 11.88
N LEU A 49 -3.31 1.74 12.92
CA LEU A 49 -2.42 0.72 13.48
C LEU A 49 -3.20 -0.36 14.20
N ARG A 50 -4.12 0.03 15.09
CA ARG A 50 -5.02 -0.92 15.75
C ARG A 50 -5.76 -1.77 14.72
N ARG A 51 -6.32 -1.15 13.69
CA ARG A 51 -7.08 -1.87 12.65
C ARG A 51 -6.20 -2.86 11.88
N ALA A 52 -4.99 -2.47 11.52
CA ALA A 52 -4.05 -3.34 10.83
C ALA A 52 -3.60 -4.51 11.73
N GLN A 53 -3.37 -4.27 13.02
CA GLN A 53 -3.01 -5.30 13.99
C GLN A 53 -4.16 -6.30 14.23
N GLU A 54 -5.40 -5.83 14.34
CA GLU A 54 -6.58 -6.69 14.43
C GLU A 54 -6.65 -7.64 13.23
N LEU A 55 -6.56 -7.10 12.01
CA LEU A 55 -6.57 -7.91 10.79
C LEU A 55 -5.36 -8.84 10.70
N ALA A 56 -4.17 -8.38 11.11
CA ALA A 56 -2.95 -9.18 11.13
C ALA A 56 -3.02 -10.33 12.15
N SER A 57 -3.72 -10.15 13.26
CA SER A 57 -3.90 -11.17 14.30
C SER A 57 -4.96 -12.22 13.94
N ALA A 58 -5.92 -11.85 13.07
CA ALA A 58 -6.97 -12.76 12.63
C ALA A 58 -6.39 -13.84 11.70
N GLY A 59 -6.83 -15.09 11.89
CA GLY A 59 -6.51 -16.20 10.99
C GLY A 59 -7.02 -15.95 9.56
N VAL A 60 -6.40 -16.63 8.59
CA VAL A 60 -6.90 -16.61 7.21
C VAL A 60 -8.20 -17.41 7.17
N PRO A 61 -9.32 -16.86 6.68
CA PRO A 61 -10.59 -17.57 6.65
C PRO A 61 -10.61 -18.64 5.55
N ASP A 62 -11.26 -19.76 5.84
CA ASP A 62 -11.39 -20.88 4.91
C ASP A 62 -12.15 -20.48 3.63
N GLY A 63 -11.73 -21.11 2.54
CA GLY A 63 -12.33 -20.92 1.23
C GLY A 63 -11.72 -19.75 0.45
N TYR A 64 -11.74 -19.90 -0.87
CA TYR A 64 -11.06 -19.04 -1.81
C TYR A 64 -11.48 -17.56 -1.73
N MET A 65 -12.79 -17.27 -1.78
CA MET A 65 -13.29 -15.89 -1.76
C MET A 65 -13.09 -15.19 -0.40
N PRO A 66 -13.42 -15.80 0.76
CA PRO A 66 -13.13 -15.21 2.06
C PRO A 66 -11.64 -14.93 2.26
N SER A 67 -10.76 -15.87 1.89
CA SER A 67 -9.31 -15.71 1.93
C SER A 67 -8.84 -14.50 1.14
N ARG A 68 -9.34 -14.33 -0.09
CA ARG A 68 -9.02 -13.16 -0.92
C ARG A 68 -9.49 -11.85 -0.31
N VAL A 69 -10.72 -11.80 0.18
CA VAL A 69 -11.26 -10.59 0.82
C VAL A 69 -10.43 -10.23 2.07
N HIS A 70 -9.98 -11.23 2.82
CA HIS A 70 -9.09 -11.02 3.96
C HIS A 70 -7.75 -10.43 3.52
N LEU A 71 -7.11 -10.99 2.48
CA LEU A 71 -5.86 -10.47 1.93
C LEU A 71 -5.99 -9.02 1.46
N VAL A 72 -7.06 -8.69 0.73
CA VAL A 72 -7.32 -7.32 0.26
C VAL A 72 -7.47 -6.37 1.44
N LYS A 73 -8.29 -6.72 2.44
CA LYS A 73 -8.47 -5.90 3.64
C LYS A 73 -7.16 -5.69 4.42
N LEU A 74 -6.34 -6.74 4.51
CA LEU A 74 -5.04 -6.67 5.18
C LEU A 74 -4.05 -5.79 4.38
N ALA A 75 -4.05 -5.88 3.05
CA ALA A 75 -3.25 -5.04 2.18
C ALA A 75 -3.69 -3.57 2.22
N GLU A 76 -4.99 -3.28 2.22
CA GLU A 76 -5.54 -1.93 2.40
C GLU A 76 -5.14 -1.33 3.76
N ALA A 77 -5.23 -2.11 4.84
CA ALA A 77 -4.79 -1.67 6.17
C ALA A 77 -3.29 -1.41 6.21
N THR A 78 -2.49 -2.24 5.53
CA THR A 78 -1.04 -2.04 5.38
C THR A 78 -0.75 -0.77 4.55
N GLN A 79 -1.52 -0.48 3.51
CA GLN A 79 -1.40 0.75 2.74
C GLN A 79 -1.69 1.99 3.59
N ALA A 80 -2.74 1.94 4.41
CA ALA A 80 -3.09 3.01 5.34
C ALA A 80 -1.97 3.24 6.38
N LEU A 81 -1.34 2.17 6.86
CA LEU A 81 -0.16 2.25 7.73
C LEU A 81 1.05 2.88 7.03
N ILE A 82 1.33 2.49 5.79
CA ILE A 82 2.39 3.11 4.97
C ILE A 82 2.14 4.61 4.82
N ALA A 83 0.89 5.02 4.60
CA ALA A 83 0.53 6.44 4.50
C ALA A 83 0.72 7.16 5.86
N ALA A 84 0.30 6.55 6.96
CA ALA A 84 0.47 7.11 8.31
C ALA A 84 1.94 7.25 8.70
N ALA A 85 2.78 6.25 8.41
CA ALA A 85 4.21 6.29 8.65
C ALA A 85 4.89 7.42 7.85
N GLN A 86 4.49 7.62 6.59
CA GLN A 86 4.97 8.73 5.77
C GLN A 86 4.50 10.08 6.29
N ALA A 87 3.23 10.22 6.69
CA ALA A 87 2.70 11.45 7.27
C ALA A 87 3.44 11.84 8.56
N HIS A 88 3.74 10.86 9.42
CA HIS A 88 4.53 11.09 10.63
C HIS A 88 5.97 11.50 10.31
N SER A 89 6.57 10.91 9.26
CA SER A 89 7.92 11.28 8.79
C SER A 89 7.98 12.66 8.14
N ALA A 90 6.86 13.15 7.58
CA ALA A 90 6.78 14.42 6.87
C ALA A 90 6.37 15.61 7.76
N ALA A 91 5.91 15.35 9.00
CA ALA A 91 5.60 16.42 9.96
C ALA A 91 6.89 17.19 10.30
N PRO A 92 6.87 18.54 10.33
CA PRO A 92 8.05 19.33 10.66
C PRO A 92 8.32 19.20 12.16
N ALA A 93 9.09 18.18 12.53
CA ALA A 93 9.67 18.08 13.86
C ALA A 93 10.75 19.16 14.00
N LYS A 94 10.70 19.93 15.09
CA LYS A 94 11.85 20.72 15.59
C LYS A 94 13.13 19.88 15.49
N PRO A 95 14.29 20.50 15.18
CA PRO A 95 15.49 19.75 14.81
C PRO A 95 16.12 19.12 16.06
N THR A 96 15.63 17.96 16.44
CA THR A 96 16.39 16.98 17.22
C THR A 96 16.56 15.75 16.37
N ARG A 97 17.69 15.77 15.66
CA ARG A 97 18.62 14.67 15.46
C ARG A 97 18.05 13.38 14.82
N GLU A 98 18.57 13.10 13.63
CA GLU A 98 18.67 11.78 12.99
C GLU A 98 17.36 11.16 12.46
N ARG A 99 17.13 11.29 11.15
CA ARG A 99 17.12 10.14 10.22
C ARG A 99 16.80 10.61 8.80
N ARG A 100 17.87 10.70 8.02
CA ARG A 100 17.86 10.97 6.59
C ARG A 100 17.43 9.69 5.85
N TRP A 101 16.13 9.46 5.68
CA TRP A 101 15.61 8.47 4.74
C TRP A 101 14.72 9.19 3.73
N TRP A 102 15.19 9.19 2.48
CA TRP A 102 14.60 9.88 1.33
C TRP A 102 13.15 9.46 1.04
N PRO A 103 12.34 10.32 0.37
CA PRO A 103 10.98 9.98 0.00
C PRO A 103 10.93 9.03 -1.22
N PRO A 104 9.98 8.08 -1.28
CA PRO A 104 9.70 7.33 -2.49
C PRO A 104 8.85 8.19 -3.45
N ARG A 105 9.38 8.44 -4.65
CA ARG A 105 8.82 9.32 -5.69
C ARG A 105 7.57 8.78 -6.40
N ILE A 106 6.83 7.84 -5.82
CA ILE A 106 5.83 7.04 -6.54
C ILE A 106 4.53 7.85 -6.79
N ASN A 107 4.14 8.73 -5.88
CA ASN A 107 3.00 9.63 -6.11
C ASN A 107 3.31 10.73 -7.14
N VAL A 108 4.58 11.13 -7.27
CA VAL A 108 5.03 12.02 -8.35
C VAL A 108 4.96 11.31 -9.70
N LEU A 109 5.33 10.02 -9.74
CA LEU A 109 5.29 9.23 -10.97
C LEU A 109 3.85 9.02 -11.46
N ARG A 110 2.92 8.66 -10.57
CA ARG A 110 1.49 8.53 -10.92
C ARG A 110 0.87 9.87 -11.35
N GLY A 111 1.19 10.96 -10.68
CA GLY A 111 0.76 12.30 -11.07
C GLY A 111 1.32 12.73 -12.44
N ALA A 112 2.59 12.44 -12.71
CA ALA A 112 3.24 12.74 -13.98
C ALA A 112 2.66 11.92 -15.13
N VAL A 113 2.42 10.61 -14.93
CA VAL A 113 1.80 9.74 -15.96
C VAL A 113 0.39 10.21 -16.27
N PHE A 114 -0.40 10.60 -15.25
CA PHE A 114 -1.75 11.12 -15.46
C PHE A 114 -1.75 12.45 -16.22
N ALA A 115 -0.86 13.39 -15.85
CA ALA A 115 -0.72 14.66 -16.55
C ALA A 115 -0.26 14.48 -18.01
N PHE A 116 0.65 13.52 -18.26
CA PHE A 116 1.12 13.20 -19.60
C PHE A 116 0.01 12.59 -20.47
N ALA A 117 -0.75 11.62 -19.94
CA ALA A 117 -1.90 11.04 -20.64
C ALA A 117 -2.96 12.09 -20.98
N LEU A 118 -3.25 13.01 -20.04
CA LEU A 118 -4.18 14.10 -20.27
C LEU A 118 -3.69 15.04 -21.38
N ALA A 119 -2.39 15.37 -21.40
CA ALA A 119 -1.80 16.20 -22.46
C ALA A 119 -1.92 15.52 -23.83
N CYS A 120 -1.67 14.21 -23.92
CA CYS A 120 -1.85 13.45 -25.16
C CYS A 120 -3.30 13.49 -25.66
N VAL A 121 -4.28 13.36 -24.76
CA VAL A 121 -5.72 13.44 -25.13
C VAL A 121 -6.08 14.83 -25.65
N VAL A 122 -5.61 15.91 -25.00
CA VAL A 122 -5.88 17.28 -25.44
C VAL A 122 -5.23 17.56 -26.80
N VAL A 123 -4.01 17.09 -27.04
CA VAL A 123 -3.34 17.23 -28.35
C VAL A 123 -4.10 16.46 -29.42
N ALA A 124 -4.49 15.21 -29.17
CA ALA A 124 -5.27 14.40 -30.11
C ALA A 124 -6.64 15.02 -30.41
N ALA A 125 -7.28 15.67 -29.44
CA ALA A 125 -8.57 16.35 -29.61
C ALA A 125 -8.46 17.72 -30.31
N SER A 126 -7.28 18.33 -30.35
CA SER A 126 -7.05 19.66 -30.95
C SER A 126 -6.52 19.61 -32.38
N VAL A 127 -6.26 18.43 -32.95
CA VAL A 127 -5.98 18.28 -34.39
C VAL A 127 -7.32 18.34 -35.16
N PRO A 128 -7.50 19.28 -36.11
CA PRO A 128 -8.66 19.25 -36.98
C PRO A 128 -8.55 18.01 -37.87
N ARG A 129 -9.58 17.15 -37.84
CA ARG A 129 -9.72 16.05 -38.79
C ARG A 129 -10.03 16.65 -40.17
N THR A 130 -8.99 16.96 -40.94
CA THR A 130 -9.10 17.21 -42.39
C THR A 130 -8.97 15.90 -43.14
#